data_AF-A0A1V3WPA3-F1
#
_entry.id   AF-A0A1V3WPA3-F1
#
_cell.length_a   1.000
_cell.length_b   1.000
_cell.length_c   1.000
_cell.angle_alpha   90.00
_cell.angle_beta   90.00
_cell.angle_gamma   90.00
#
_symmetry.space_group_name_H-M   'P 1'
#
loop_
_entity.id
_entity.type
_entity.pdbx_description
1 polymer ?
#
loop_
_entity_poly.entity_id
_entity_poly.type
_entity_poly.pdbx_seq_one_letter_code
_entity_poly.pdbx_strand_id
1 'polypeptide(L)'
;MFRNRGGNGSAPDDGYGEVFLVIDNLYAFGRDNIDQFNTRNPLLAKVTELVNVGLAYGIHVIITTPSWLEVPLAMRDGLGLRLELKLHDARDSNVRVVGALRRPADAVPADQPGRGLTMAAEHFLFASPALDGQPNPVAAINARYPGVAAPPVRLLPTNLAPEAVGALYRGPDQIVIGQREEDLAPVVLDFAANPLLMVFGDSKSGKTTLLRHLIRTIREHSTADQVAFTVLDRRLHLVDEPLFPDNEYTANIDRVIPAMLGLANLIESRRPPAGLSPAELARWTFHGHTHYLVIDDVDQIPDSAAMTGPYIGQRPWTPLIGLLGQAGDLGLRVIVTARASGSGHALMTSQLLRRFNDLQATTVMLSGNPADSGKIRGQRFDRLPPGRAVLLSDSESPTYLQLINPLVGEVATLGETQQKGSQS
;
A
#
# COMPACT_ATOMS: atom_id res chain seq x y z
N MET A 1 -23.55 -18.84 23.66
CA MET A 1 -24.13 -17.76 24.49
C MET A 1 -23.82 -16.47 23.74
N PHE A 2 -24.74 -16.03 22.90
CA PHE A 2 -24.57 -14.81 22.08
C PHE A 2 -24.68 -13.58 23.01
N ARG A 3 -23.94 -12.49 22.76
CA ARG A 3 -24.11 -11.24 23.52
C ARG A 3 -25.59 -10.85 23.53
N ASN A 4 -26.20 -11.01 24.70
CA ASN A 4 -27.55 -10.52 24.92
C ASN A 4 -27.44 -9.00 24.96
N ARG A 5 -28.04 -8.31 23.99
CA ARG A 5 -28.13 -6.83 23.96
C ARG A 5 -28.90 -6.26 25.16
N GLY A 6 -29.47 -7.10 26.01
CA GLY A 6 -30.11 -6.71 27.26
C GLY A 6 -29.19 -6.86 28.48
N GLY A 7 -28.66 -5.73 28.94
CA GLY A 7 -28.39 -5.48 30.36
C GLY A 7 -27.23 -6.25 31.00
N ASN A 8 -25.99 -5.80 30.74
CA ASN A 8 -25.00 -5.49 31.79
C ASN A 8 -23.66 -5.05 31.17
N GLY A 9 -23.33 -3.76 31.30
CA GLY A 9 -21.95 -3.28 31.39
C GLY A 9 -21.13 -3.13 30.10
N SER A 10 -21.15 -1.91 29.55
CA SER A 10 -19.94 -1.17 29.10
C SER A 10 -19.03 -1.76 28.01
N ALA A 11 -19.58 -2.23 26.88
CA ALA A 11 -18.81 -2.21 25.62
C ALA A 11 -19.31 -1.01 24.79
N PRO A 12 -18.44 -0.13 24.28
CA PRO A 12 -18.83 0.89 23.30
C PRO A 12 -19.56 0.23 22.13
N ASP A 13 -20.67 0.82 21.68
CA ASP A 13 -21.35 0.40 20.46
C ASP A 13 -20.47 0.78 19.26
N ASP A 14 -19.76 -0.20 18.73
CA ASP A 14 -18.88 -0.07 17.56
C ASP A 14 -19.64 -0.19 16.24
N GLY A 15 -20.97 -0.32 16.29
CA GLY A 15 -21.83 -0.53 15.13
C GLY A 15 -21.88 -1.99 14.65
N TYR A 16 -21.20 -2.91 15.34
CA TYR A 16 -21.18 -4.33 15.02
C TYR A 16 -21.92 -5.17 16.08
N GLY A 17 -22.23 -6.42 15.69
CA GLY A 17 -22.74 -7.45 16.58
C GLY A 17 -21.68 -8.52 16.85
N GLU A 18 -22.09 -9.78 16.79
CA GLU A 18 -21.15 -10.89 16.69
C GLU A 18 -20.66 -11.00 15.23
N VAL A 19 -19.35 -11.06 15.02
CA VAL A 19 -18.75 -11.15 13.69
C VAL A 19 -18.26 -12.58 13.45
N PHE A 20 -18.61 -13.16 12.31
CA PHE A 20 -18.18 -14.52 11.93
C PHE A 20 -17.25 -14.47 10.71
N LEU A 21 -15.97 -14.77 10.93
CA LEU A 21 -15.01 -15.01 9.85
C LEU A 21 -15.10 -16.47 9.41
N VAL A 22 -15.58 -16.71 8.19
CA VAL A 22 -15.72 -18.06 7.62
C VAL A 22 -14.61 -18.30 6.60
N ILE A 23 -13.79 -19.32 6.84
CA ILE A 23 -12.73 -19.77 5.92
C ILE A 23 -13.09 -21.18 5.47
N ASP A 24 -13.57 -21.29 4.25
CA ASP A 24 -13.73 -22.59 3.61
C ASP A 24 -12.37 -23.06 3.08
N ASN A 25 -11.91 -24.21 3.56
CA ASN A 25 -10.68 -24.87 3.20
C ASN A 25 -9.40 -24.15 3.66
N LEU A 26 -9.08 -24.28 4.96
CA LEU A 26 -7.85 -23.75 5.58
C LEU A 26 -6.56 -24.23 4.86
N TYR A 27 -6.58 -25.45 4.30
CA TYR A 27 -5.46 -25.98 3.51
C TYR A 27 -5.13 -25.11 2.30
N ALA A 28 -6.17 -24.75 1.54
CA ALA A 28 -6.05 -23.91 0.36
C ALA A 28 -5.69 -22.47 0.78
N PHE A 29 -6.37 -21.93 1.79
CA PHE A 29 -6.07 -20.61 2.34
C PHE A 29 -4.60 -20.49 2.76
N GLY A 30 -4.04 -21.48 3.46
CA GLY A 30 -2.65 -21.48 3.91
C GLY A 30 -1.60 -21.52 2.79
N ARG A 31 -2.01 -21.84 1.55
CA ARG A 31 -1.15 -21.91 0.36
C ARG A 31 -1.47 -20.81 -0.67
N ASP A 32 -2.42 -19.95 -0.36
CA ASP A 32 -2.72 -18.77 -1.16
C ASP A 32 -1.84 -17.57 -0.74
N ASN A 33 -1.69 -16.58 -1.62
CA ASN A 33 -0.82 -15.41 -1.40
C ASN A 33 0.60 -15.77 -0.92
N ILE A 34 1.15 -16.84 -1.50
CA ILE A 34 2.52 -17.31 -1.23
C ILE A 34 3.50 -16.82 -2.30
N ASP A 35 4.76 -16.76 -1.91
CA ASP A 35 5.87 -16.50 -2.83
C ASP A 35 7.05 -17.43 -2.51
N GLN A 36 8.16 -17.33 -3.26
CA GLN A 36 9.33 -18.19 -3.07
C GLN A 36 9.95 -18.10 -1.65
N PHE A 37 9.66 -17.02 -0.92
CA PHE A 37 10.19 -16.71 0.41
C PHE A 37 9.12 -16.86 1.50
N ASN A 38 7.86 -16.54 1.19
CA ASN A 38 6.70 -16.79 2.04
C ASN A 38 5.98 -18.06 1.59
N THR A 39 6.42 -19.21 2.11
CA THR A 39 5.87 -20.54 1.72
C THR A 39 4.49 -20.84 2.31
N ARG A 40 3.94 -19.92 3.13
CA ARG A 40 2.60 -19.98 3.71
C ARG A 40 1.96 -18.61 3.65
N ASN A 41 0.64 -18.59 3.59
CA ASN A 41 -0.15 -17.37 3.61
C ASN A 41 0.18 -16.53 4.85
N PRO A 42 0.64 -15.27 4.69
CA PRO A 42 1.02 -14.41 5.81
C PRO A 42 -0.15 -14.07 6.75
N LEU A 43 -1.39 -14.17 6.27
CA LEU A 43 -2.59 -13.92 7.07
C LEU A 43 -2.91 -15.06 8.05
N LEU A 44 -2.28 -16.24 7.91
CA LEU A 44 -2.54 -17.38 8.79
C LEU A 44 -2.21 -17.07 10.26
N ALA A 45 -1.18 -16.25 10.51
CA ALA A 45 -0.84 -15.79 11.86
C ALA A 45 -1.97 -14.92 12.45
N LYS A 46 -2.50 -13.97 11.67
CA LYS A 46 -3.63 -13.12 12.08
C LYS A 46 -4.90 -13.93 12.34
N VAL A 47 -5.20 -14.91 11.48
CA VAL A 47 -6.34 -15.82 11.71
C VAL A 47 -6.16 -16.63 13.00
N THR A 48 -4.94 -17.11 13.28
CA THR A 48 -4.64 -17.85 14.52
C THR A 48 -4.85 -16.97 15.76
N GLU A 49 -4.43 -15.71 15.69
CA GLU A 49 -4.69 -14.73 16.75
C GLU A 49 -6.19 -14.51 16.98
N LEU A 50 -6.97 -14.33 15.91
CA LEU A 50 -8.43 -14.20 16.00
C LEU A 50 -9.10 -15.43 16.60
N VAL A 51 -8.63 -16.64 16.27
CA VAL A 51 -9.14 -17.89 16.86
C VAL A 51 -8.90 -17.94 18.37
N ASN A 52 -7.75 -17.48 18.84
CA ASN A 52 -7.36 -17.61 20.24
C ASN A 52 -7.90 -16.48 21.13
N VAL A 53 -8.05 -15.27 20.60
CA VAL A 53 -8.38 -14.08 21.40
C VAL A 53 -9.72 -13.45 20.99
N GLY A 54 -10.16 -13.64 19.74
CA GLY A 54 -11.31 -12.94 19.16
C GLY A 54 -12.64 -13.17 19.88
N LEU A 55 -12.82 -14.34 20.51
CA LEU A 55 -14.06 -14.66 21.22
C LEU A 55 -14.36 -13.67 22.36
N ALA A 56 -13.34 -13.14 23.04
CA ALA A 56 -13.50 -12.14 24.09
C ALA A 56 -14.09 -10.82 23.56
N TYR A 57 -13.94 -10.57 22.26
CA TYR A 57 -14.41 -9.36 21.57
C TYR A 57 -15.70 -9.59 20.76
N GLY A 58 -16.22 -10.82 20.71
CA GLY A 58 -17.39 -11.18 19.87
C GLY A 58 -17.02 -11.53 18.42
N ILE A 59 -15.77 -11.90 18.17
CA ILE A 59 -15.28 -12.37 16.87
C ILE A 59 -15.17 -13.90 16.92
N HIS A 60 -15.91 -14.55 16.03
CA HIS A 60 -15.96 -16.00 15.87
C HIS A 60 -15.27 -16.38 14.57
N VAL A 61 -14.50 -17.48 14.61
CA VAL A 61 -13.84 -18.01 13.41
C VAL A 61 -14.39 -19.41 13.12
N ILE A 62 -14.92 -19.59 11.92
CA ILE A 62 -15.41 -20.87 11.42
C ILE A 62 -14.47 -21.30 10.31
N ILE A 63 -13.81 -22.44 10.48
CA ILE A 63 -12.92 -23.00 9.47
C ILE A 63 -13.42 -24.36 9.01
N THR A 64 -13.23 -24.67 7.74
CA THR A 64 -13.31 -26.03 7.22
C THR A 64 -11.92 -26.46 6.75
N THR A 65 -11.62 -27.75 6.81
CA THR A 65 -10.35 -28.30 6.34
C THR A 65 -10.54 -29.78 5.99
N PRO A 66 -9.86 -30.31 4.96
CA PRO A 66 -9.92 -31.73 4.63
C PRO A 66 -9.23 -32.62 5.69
N SER A 67 -8.30 -32.07 6.48
CA SER A 67 -7.56 -32.81 7.49
C SER A 67 -7.18 -31.93 8.68
N TRP A 68 -7.19 -32.53 9.88
CA TRP A 68 -6.69 -31.91 11.10
C TRP A 68 -5.21 -31.57 11.04
N LEU A 69 -4.42 -32.28 10.23
CA LEU A 69 -2.98 -32.05 10.05
C LEU A 69 -2.68 -30.65 9.49
N GLU A 70 -3.61 -30.07 8.76
CA GLU A 70 -3.47 -28.74 8.15
C GLU A 70 -3.77 -27.60 9.13
N VAL A 71 -4.40 -27.90 10.27
CA VAL A 71 -4.68 -26.92 11.32
C VAL A 71 -3.43 -26.72 12.18
N PRO A 72 -2.84 -25.50 12.21
CA PRO A 72 -1.69 -25.19 13.06
C PRO A 72 -1.96 -25.54 14.53
N LEU A 73 -0.98 -26.11 15.22
CA LEU A 73 -1.13 -26.50 16.63
C LEU A 73 -1.60 -25.33 17.51
N ALA A 74 -1.01 -24.15 17.31
CA ALA A 74 -1.38 -22.92 18.03
C ALA A 74 -2.82 -22.45 17.79
N MET A 75 -3.48 -22.91 16.73
CA MET A 75 -4.88 -22.59 16.42
C MET A 75 -5.85 -23.63 17.03
N ARG A 76 -5.40 -24.89 17.21
CA ARG A 76 -6.30 -25.99 17.59
C ARG A 76 -7.00 -25.73 18.92
N ASP A 77 -6.28 -25.21 19.91
CA ASP A 77 -6.82 -25.01 21.26
C ASP A 77 -7.91 -23.94 21.32
N GLY A 78 -7.84 -22.91 20.47
CA GLY A 78 -8.90 -21.90 20.35
C GLY A 78 -10.17 -22.39 19.63
N LEU A 79 -10.09 -23.51 18.88
CA LEU A 79 -11.26 -24.11 18.22
C LEU A 79 -12.09 -24.91 19.22
N GLY A 80 -13.06 -24.26 19.86
CA GLY A 80 -13.92 -24.87 20.87
C GLY A 80 -14.87 -25.94 20.32
N LEU A 81 -15.67 -25.61 19.30
CA LEU A 81 -16.57 -26.57 18.65
C LEU A 81 -15.86 -27.25 17.48
N ARG A 82 -15.74 -28.57 17.53
CA ARG A 82 -15.10 -29.39 16.51
C ARG A 82 -16.07 -30.46 16.04
N LEU A 83 -16.37 -30.42 14.74
CA LEU A 83 -17.26 -31.36 14.07
C LEU A 83 -16.45 -32.10 13.01
N GLU A 84 -16.23 -33.41 13.21
CA GLU A 84 -15.43 -34.23 12.31
C GLU A 84 -16.35 -35.02 11.38
N LEU A 85 -16.37 -34.67 10.09
CA LEU A 85 -17.07 -35.45 9.08
C LEU A 85 -16.27 -36.71 8.70
N LYS A 86 -16.82 -37.54 7.81
CA LYS A 86 -16.09 -38.71 7.29
C LYS A 86 -14.74 -38.31 6.70
N LEU A 87 -13.66 -38.75 7.33
CA LEU A 87 -12.29 -38.60 6.83
C LEU A 87 -11.93 -39.69 5.81
N HIS A 88 -10.94 -39.41 4.95
CA HIS A 88 -10.39 -40.41 4.01
C HIS A 88 -9.71 -41.57 4.75
N ASP A 89 -8.80 -41.25 5.67
CA ASP A 89 -8.20 -42.22 6.60
C ASP A 89 -8.72 -41.97 8.02
N ALA A 90 -9.32 -42.98 8.64
CA ALA A 90 -9.75 -42.94 10.04
C ALA A 90 -8.56 -42.79 11.00
N ARG A 91 -7.33 -43.00 10.51
CA ARG A 91 -6.11 -42.81 11.30
C ARG A 91 -5.88 -41.36 11.72
N ASP A 92 -6.34 -40.42 10.89
CA ASP A 92 -6.17 -38.99 11.06
C ASP A 92 -7.24 -38.36 11.95
N SER A 93 -8.24 -39.15 12.37
CA SER A 93 -9.30 -38.71 13.28
C SER A 93 -8.71 -38.27 14.62
N ASN A 94 -9.22 -37.17 15.17
CA ASN A 94 -8.91 -36.73 16.53
C ASN A 94 -9.82 -37.36 17.58
N VAL A 95 -10.91 -38.03 17.17
CA VAL A 95 -11.87 -38.64 18.07
C VAL A 95 -11.36 -40.02 18.54
N ARG A 96 -11.24 -40.19 19.85
CA ARG A 96 -10.83 -41.46 20.49
C ARG A 96 -11.71 -41.75 21.68
N VAL A 97 -12.09 -43.01 21.83
CA VAL A 97 -12.77 -43.54 23.01
C VAL A 97 -11.78 -44.43 23.74
N VAL A 98 -11.50 -44.12 25.01
CA VAL A 98 -10.57 -44.88 25.83
C VAL A 98 -11.08 -46.32 25.97
N GLY A 99 -10.23 -47.30 25.66
CA GLY A 99 -10.57 -48.73 25.75
C GLY A 99 -11.28 -49.32 24.51
N ALA A 100 -11.58 -48.51 23.48
CA ALA A 100 -12.16 -49.02 22.26
C ALA A 100 -11.09 -49.67 21.34
N LEU A 101 -11.35 -50.90 20.88
CA LEU A 101 -10.51 -51.63 19.91
C LEU A 101 -10.57 -51.03 18.49
N ARG A 102 -11.69 -50.40 18.13
CA ARG A 102 -11.92 -49.77 16.82
C ARG A 102 -12.02 -48.26 17.00
N ARG A 103 -11.62 -47.52 15.97
CA ARG A 103 -11.72 -46.05 16.02
C ARG A 103 -13.17 -45.67 15.73
N PRO A 104 -13.77 -44.72 16.46
CA PRO A 104 -15.13 -44.25 16.17
C PRO A 104 -15.31 -43.83 14.70
N ALA A 105 -14.28 -43.22 14.10
CA ALA A 105 -14.29 -42.78 12.71
C ALA A 105 -14.46 -43.93 11.69
N ASP A 106 -14.14 -45.18 12.05
CA ASP A 106 -14.37 -46.35 11.19
C ASP A 106 -15.86 -46.64 10.98
N ALA A 107 -16.72 -46.19 11.92
CA ALA A 107 -18.16 -46.42 11.89
C ALA A 107 -18.95 -45.33 11.16
N VAL A 108 -18.31 -44.25 10.70
CA VAL A 108 -18.98 -43.17 9.96
C VAL A 108 -19.24 -43.64 8.52
N PRO A 109 -20.48 -43.61 8.01
CA PRO A 109 -20.79 -44.01 6.64
C PRO A 109 -20.14 -43.09 5.60
N ALA A 110 -19.53 -43.67 4.57
CA ALA A 110 -18.86 -42.90 3.51
C ALA A 110 -19.82 -42.41 2.40
N ASP A 111 -20.98 -43.06 2.26
CA ASP A 111 -22.01 -42.81 1.26
C ASP A 111 -23.10 -41.84 1.72
N GLN A 112 -23.00 -41.30 2.95
CA GLN A 112 -23.98 -40.38 3.52
C GLN A 112 -23.33 -39.03 3.88
N PRO A 113 -23.24 -38.08 2.94
CA PRO A 113 -22.73 -36.74 3.19
C PRO A 113 -23.45 -36.04 4.36
N GLY A 114 -22.69 -35.30 5.16
CA GLY A 114 -23.19 -34.62 6.35
C GLY A 114 -23.15 -35.46 7.63
N ARG A 115 -22.86 -36.77 7.56
CA ARG A 115 -22.58 -37.61 8.74
C ARG A 115 -21.20 -37.32 9.31
N GLY A 116 -21.11 -37.29 10.64
CA GLY A 116 -19.84 -37.09 11.34
C GLY A 116 -19.91 -37.46 12.82
N LEU A 117 -18.86 -37.09 13.53
CA LEU A 117 -18.66 -37.31 14.95
C LEU A 117 -18.40 -35.98 15.68
N THR A 118 -18.99 -35.84 16.87
CA THR A 118 -18.55 -34.86 17.86
C THR A 118 -17.25 -35.34 18.52
N MET A 119 -16.56 -34.45 19.25
CA MET A 119 -15.39 -34.86 20.04
C MET A 119 -15.73 -35.84 21.18
N ALA A 120 -17.00 -35.95 21.55
CA ALA A 120 -17.51 -36.95 22.49
C ALA A 120 -17.84 -38.30 21.81
N ALA A 121 -17.49 -38.47 20.54
CA ALA A 121 -17.78 -39.65 19.71
C ALA A 121 -19.28 -39.91 19.45
N GLU A 122 -20.11 -38.86 19.49
CA GLU A 122 -21.53 -38.96 19.14
C GLU A 122 -21.72 -38.77 17.64
N HIS A 123 -22.55 -39.62 17.03
CA HIS A 123 -22.89 -39.48 15.61
C HIS A 123 -23.87 -38.33 15.39
N PHE A 124 -23.58 -37.46 14.43
CA PHE A 124 -24.50 -36.42 13.98
C PHE A 124 -24.77 -36.49 12.47
N LEU A 125 -25.77 -35.74 12.02
CA LEU A 125 -26.05 -35.45 10.62
C LEU A 125 -26.36 -33.95 10.49
N PHE A 126 -25.70 -33.26 9.58
CA PHE A 126 -26.03 -31.87 9.29
C PHE A 126 -27.46 -31.76 8.74
N ALA A 127 -28.22 -30.82 9.30
CA ALA A 127 -29.50 -30.44 8.74
C ALA A 127 -29.29 -29.72 7.40
N SER A 128 -30.21 -29.96 6.45
CA SER A 128 -30.27 -29.14 5.24
C SER A 128 -30.62 -27.69 5.62
N PRO A 129 -30.02 -26.67 4.98
CA PRO A 129 -30.28 -25.26 5.27
C PRO A 129 -31.65 -24.84 4.71
N ALA A 130 -32.73 -25.38 5.26
CA ALA A 130 -34.11 -25.08 4.89
C ALA A 130 -34.73 -24.09 5.89
N LEU A 131 -35.61 -23.23 5.40
CA LEU A 131 -36.37 -22.28 6.22
C LEU A 131 -37.85 -22.37 5.85
N ASP A 132 -38.68 -22.88 6.75
CA ASP A 132 -40.15 -22.93 6.60
C ASP A 132 -40.67 -23.46 5.24
N GLY A 133 -39.94 -24.42 4.64
CA GLY A 133 -40.28 -24.97 3.33
C GLY A 133 -40.05 -24.04 2.13
N GLN A 134 -39.37 -22.90 2.33
CA GLN A 134 -39.08 -21.94 1.29
C GLN A 134 -38.02 -22.48 0.31
N PRO A 135 -38.23 -22.33 -1.02
CA PRO A 135 -37.26 -22.79 -2.02
C PRO A 135 -35.97 -21.95 -2.01
N ASN A 136 -36.06 -20.69 -1.55
CA ASN A 136 -34.90 -19.81 -1.38
C ASN A 136 -34.94 -19.15 0.01
N PRO A 137 -34.35 -19.81 1.03
CA PRO A 137 -34.26 -19.28 2.38
C PRO A 137 -33.64 -17.90 2.47
N VAL A 138 -32.64 -17.59 1.63
CA VAL A 138 -31.94 -16.29 1.65
C VAL A 138 -32.89 -15.16 1.21
N ALA A 139 -33.63 -15.35 0.12
CA ALA A 139 -34.62 -14.38 -0.33
C ALA A 139 -35.73 -14.17 0.70
N ALA A 140 -36.19 -15.25 1.35
CA ALA A 140 -37.19 -15.18 2.41
C ALA A 140 -36.69 -14.40 3.63
N ILE A 141 -35.44 -14.59 4.06
CA ILE A 141 -34.81 -13.82 5.14
C ILE A 141 -34.71 -12.34 4.77
N ASN A 142 -34.22 -12.02 3.57
CA ASN A 142 -34.06 -10.64 3.12
C ASN A 142 -35.42 -9.92 3.02
N ALA A 143 -36.46 -10.61 2.56
CA ALA A 143 -37.82 -10.08 2.52
C ALA A 143 -38.41 -9.84 3.92
N ARG A 144 -38.02 -10.64 4.92
CA ARG A 144 -38.46 -10.50 6.32
C ARG A 144 -37.76 -9.34 7.04
N TYR A 145 -36.56 -8.97 6.64
CA TYR A 145 -35.75 -7.92 7.26
C TYR A 145 -35.26 -6.88 6.23
N PRO A 146 -36.18 -6.12 5.59
CA PRO A 146 -35.80 -5.11 4.61
C PRO A 146 -34.93 -4.01 5.25
N GLY A 147 -33.87 -3.62 4.57
CA GLY A 147 -32.95 -2.56 5.03
C GLY A 147 -31.94 -3.01 6.09
N VAL A 148 -31.97 -4.28 6.52
CA VAL A 148 -30.98 -4.86 7.42
C VAL A 148 -29.92 -5.60 6.61
N ALA A 149 -28.69 -5.10 6.61
CA ALA A 149 -27.55 -5.72 5.97
C ALA A 149 -26.32 -5.68 6.88
N ALA A 150 -25.43 -6.66 6.72
CA ALA A 150 -24.12 -6.61 7.38
C ALA A 150 -23.31 -5.44 6.81
N PRO A 151 -22.54 -4.70 7.63
CA PRO A 151 -21.62 -3.68 7.14
C PRO A 151 -20.67 -4.29 6.09
N PRO A 152 -20.50 -3.68 4.91
CA PRO A 152 -19.66 -4.23 3.87
C PRO A 152 -18.18 -4.16 4.28
N VAL A 153 -17.37 -5.11 3.81
CA VAL A 153 -15.92 -5.02 3.91
C VAL A 153 -15.47 -3.82 3.07
N ARG A 154 -14.88 -2.83 3.73
CA ARG A 154 -14.39 -1.62 3.07
C ARG A 154 -13.12 -1.99 2.31
N LEU A 155 -13.18 -1.93 0.98
CA LEU A 155 -12.04 -2.18 0.12
C LEU A 155 -11.35 -0.87 -0.22
N LEU A 156 -10.04 -0.94 -0.38
CA LEU A 156 -9.29 0.18 -0.88
C LEU A 156 -9.64 0.40 -2.36
N PRO A 157 -10.12 1.60 -2.76
CA PRO A 157 -10.66 1.83 -4.09
C PRO A 157 -9.60 1.60 -5.17
N THR A 158 -10.02 1.23 -6.37
CA THR A 158 -9.13 1.09 -7.53
C THR A 158 -8.72 2.45 -8.12
N ASN A 159 -9.55 3.47 -7.88
CA ASN A 159 -9.32 4.84 -8.34
C ASN A 159 -9.72 5.80 -7.22
N LEU A 160 -8.74 6.41 -6.56
CA LEU A 160 -8.96 7.26 -5.39
C LEU A 160 -9.02 8.72 -5.82
N ALA A 161 -10.21 9.32 -5.75
CA ALA A 161 -10.38 10.74 -6.03
C ALA A 161 -9.81 11.61 -4.87
N PRO A 162 -9.28 12.81 -5.14
CA PRO A 162 -8.69 13.67 -4.10
C PRO A 162 -9.69 14.03 -2.98
N GLU A 163 -10.97 14.18 -3.31
CA GLU A 163 -12.01 14.57 -2.36
C GLU A 163 -12.30 13.48 -1.30
N ALA A 164 -11.96 12.22 -1.60
CA ALA A 164 -12.21 11.08 -0.72
C ALA A 164 -11.34 11.08 0.54
N VAL A 165 -10.24 11.83 0.55
CA VAL A 165 -9.27 11.87 1.68
C VAL A 165 -9.29 13.21 2.45
N GLY A 166 -10.20 14.12 2.09
CA GLY A 166 -10.31 15.45 2.69
C GLY A 166 -9.17 16.38 2.29
N ALA A 167 -8.65 17.18 3.23
CA ALA A 167 -7.59 18.14 2.94
C ALA A 167 -6.30 17.45 2.46
N LEU A 168 -5.86 17.82 1.25
CA LEU A 168 -4.66 17.27 0.60
C LEU A 168 -3.37 17.88 1.14
N TYR A 169 -3.42 19.13 1.59
CA TYR A 169 -2.30 19.85 2.16
C TYR A 169 -2.54 20.04 3.66
N ARG A 170 -1.76 19.33 4.50
CA ARG A 170 -1.96 19.30 5.96
C ARG A 170 -1.13 20.36 6.70
N GLY A 171 -0.14 20.91 6.02
CA GLY A 171 0.77 21.92 6.51
C GLY A 171 1.90 22.14 5.50
N PRO A 172 2.83 23.08 5.77
CA PRO A 172 4.01 23.27 4.95
C PRO A 172 4.69 21.93 4.67
N ASP A 173 4.85 21.59 3.39
CA ASP A 173 5.51 20.36 2.91
C ASP A 173 4.85 19.02 3.30
N GLN A 174 3.62 19.06 3.83
CA GLN A 174 2.86 17.87 4.23
C GLN A 174 1.73 17.58 3.25
N ILE A 175 1.99 16.67 2.31
CA ILE A 175 1.08 16.34 1.21
C ILE A 175 0.48 14.95 1.40
N VAL A 176 -0.84 14.85 1.43
CA VAL A 176 -1.55 13.57 1.37
C VAL A 176 -1.37 12.98 -0.02
N ILE A 177 -0.85 11.76 -0.12
CA ILE A 177 -0.62 11.08 -1.41
C ILE A 177 -1.59 9.93 -1.68
N GLY A 178 -2.33 9.48 -0.68
CA GLY A 178 -3.12 8.27 -0.78
C GLY A 178 -3.89 7.90 0.47
N GLN A 179 -4.49 6.73 0.42
CA GLN A 179 -5.24 6.11 1.51
C GLN A 179 -4.62 4.76 1.85
N ARG A 180 -4.41 4.49 3.15
CA ARG A 180 -3.82 3.25 3.65
C ARG A 180 -4.81 2.10 3.56
N GLU A 181 -4.32 0.90 3.23
CA GLU A 181 -5.15 -0.30 3.17
C GLU A 181 -5.71 -0.74 4.53
N GLU A 182 -4.91 -0.61 5.58
CA GLU A 182 -5.21 -1.14 6.92
C GLU A 182 -6.43 -0.50 7.58
N ASP A 183 -6.51 0.83 7.56
CA ASP A 183 -7.50 1.62 8.31
C ASP A 183 -8.24 2.65 7.44
N LEU A 184 -7.89 2.73 6.15
CA LEU A 184 -8.37 3.75 5.22
C LEU A 184 -8.03 5.19 5.66
N ALA A 185 -7.00 5.37 6.49
CA ALA A 185 -6.52 6.68 6.87
C ALA A 185 -5.68 7.31 5.75
N PRO A 186 -5.66 8.66 5.63
CA PRO A 186 -4.78 9.36 4.71
C PRO A 186 -3.30 9.04 4.98
N VAL A 187 -2.52 8.89 3.91
CA VAL A 187 -1.06 8.75 3.97
C VAL A 187 -0.41 10.06 3.54
N VAL A 188 0.39 10.64 4.43
CA VAL A 188 1.06 11.94 4.25
C VAL A 188 2.53 11.73 3.95
N LEU A 189 3.04 12.43 2.94
CA LEU A 189 4.47 12.69 2.77
C LEU A 189 4.82 14.00 3.46
N ASP A 190 5.82 13.95 4.32
CA ASP A 190 6.37 15.12 5.01
C ASP A 190 7.77 15.41 4.47
N PHE A 191 7.87 16.37 3.54
CA PHE A 191 9.15 16.75 2.95
C PHE A 191 10.02 17.62 3.88
N ALA A 192 9.46 18.14 4.97
CA ALA A 192 10.25 18.81 5.99
C ALA A 192 11.02 17.78 6.84
N ALA A 193 10.40 16.64 7.12
CA ALA A 193 11.05 15.52 7.81
C ALA A 193 12.01 14.74 6.89
N ASN A 194 11.59 14.43 5.66
CA ASN A 194 12.41 13.70 4.69
C ASN A 194 12.33 14.35 3.31
N PRO A 195 13.33 15.13 2.89
CA PRO A 195 13.28 15.94 1.67
C PRO A 195 13.42 15.12 0.37
N LEU A 196 13.66 13.81 0.48
CA LEU A 196 14.00 12.94 -0.65
C LEU A 196 12.92 11.88 -0.85
N LEU A 197 12.36 11.83 -2.07
CA LEU A 197 11.37 10.83 -2.48
C LEU A 197 11.86 10.05 -3.70
N MET A 198 11.90 8.73 -3.60
CA MET A 198 12.08 7.81 -4.73
C MET A 198 10.77 7.09 -5.05
N VAL A 199 10.41 7.00 -6.33
CA VAL A 199 9.23 6.27 -6.79
C VAL A 199 9.65 5.23 -7.82
N PHE A 200 9.53 3.95 -7.48
CA PHE A 200 9.83 2.86 -8.39
C PHE A 200 8.55 2.22 -8.91
N GLY A 201 8.47 1.99 -10.22
CA GLY A 201 7.34 1.31 -10.83
C GLY A 201 7.55 1.04 -12.30
N ASP A 202 6.99 -0.04 -12.82
CA ASP A 202 7.01 -0.31 -14.26
C ASP A 202 6.08 0.66 -15.02
N SER A 203 6.00 0.51 -16.34
CA SER A 203 5.15 1.35 -17.19
C SER A 203 3.68 1.29 -16.74
N LYS A 204 2.98 2.44 -16.76
CA LYS A 204 1.55 2.55 -16.40
C LYS A 204 1.18 2.15 -14.96
N SER A 205 2.15 2.15 -14.06
CA SER A 205 1.94 1.82 -12.64
C SER A 205 1.44 3.00 -11.78
N GLY A 206 1.50 4.24 -12.27
CA GLY A 206 1.04 5.44 -11.56
C GLY A 206 2.13 6.46 -11.20
N LYS A 207 3.39 6.27 -11.62
CA LYS A 207 4.50 7.21 -11.35
C LYS A 207 4.17 8.65 -11.72
N THR A 208 3.80 8.89 -12.98
CA THR A 208 3.44 10.22 -13.47
C THR A 208 2.19 10.77 -12.77
N THR A 209 1.19 9.93 -12.49
CA THR A 209 -0.02 10.34 -11.75
C THR A 209 0.32 10.89 -10.37
N LEU A 210 1.26 10.26 -9.66
CA LEU A 210 1.79 10.77 -8.39
C LEU A 210 2.50 12.11 -8.56
N LEU A 211 3.36 12.26 -9.58
CA LEU A 211 4.05 13.53 -9.83
C LEU A 211 3.07 14.67 -10.11
N ARG A 212 2.07 14.42 -10.96
CA ARG A 212 0.99 15.39 -11.25
C ARG A 212 0.26 15.79 -9.96
N HIS A 213 -0.09 14.81 -9.15
CA HIS A 213 -0.74 15.04 -7.85
C HIS A 213 0.10 15.94 -6.94
N LEU A 214 1.39 15.65 -6.80
CA LEU A 214 2.31 16.45 -5.99
C LEU A 214 2.44 17.88 -6.52
N ILE A 215 2.70 18.05 -7.82
CA ILE A 215 2.86 19.37 -8.44
C ILE A 215 1.60 20.21 -8.25
N ARG A 216 0.42 19.68 -8.60
CA ARG A 216 -0.86 20.40 -8.45
C ARG A 216 -1.12 20.77 -7.00
N THR A 217 -1.00 19.82 -6.08
CA THR A 217 -1.28 20.06 -4.66
C THR A 217 -0.36 21.14 -4.07
N ILE A 218 0.95 21.07 -4.35
CA ILE A 218 1.92 22.06 -3.85
C ILE A 218 1.62 23.43 -4.45
N ARG A 219 1.42 23.50 -5.76
CA ARG A 219 1.19 24.75 -6.48
C ARG A 219 -0.12 25.43 -6.11
N GLU A 220 -1.18 24.68 -5.85
CA GLU A 220 -2.48 25.21 -5.39
C GLU A 220 -2.41 25.82 -3.98
N HIS A 221 -1.47 25.35 -3.14
CA HIS A 221 -1.34 25.77 -1.74
C HIS A 221 -0.11 26.68 -1.48
N SER A 222 0.57 27.13 -2.54
CA SER A 222 1.78 27.94 -2.45
C SER A 222 1.77 29.11 -3.43
N THR A 223 2.59 30.13 -3.18
CA THR A 223 2.88 31.20 -4.14
C THR A 223 4.26 31.03 -4.77
N ALA A 224 4.51 31.76 -5.87
CA ALA A 224 5.81 31.76 -6.55
C ALA A 224 6.97 32.27 -5.67
N ASP A 225 6.68 33.11 -4.66
CA ASP A 225 7.67 33.58 -3.68
C ASP A 225 8.01 32.50 -2.62
N GLN A 226 7.13 31.53 -2.42
CA GLN A 226 7.28 30.46 -1.44
C GLN A 226 7.90 29.21 -2.04
N VAL A 227 7.54 28.88 -3.27
CA VAL A 227 7.91 27.63 -3.94
C VAL A 227 8.35 27.87 -5.38
N ALA A 228 9.42 27.18 -5.80
CA ALA A 228 9.81 27.05 -7.19
C ALA A 228 10.00 25.58 -7.58
N PHE A 229 9.86 25.31 -8.88
CA PHE A 229 10.02 23.99 -9.46
C PHE A 229 11.15 23.96 -10.51
N THR A 230 11.89 22.85 -10.55
CA THR A 230 12.64 22.41 -11.72
C THR A 230 12.12 21.02 -12.09
N VAL A 231 11.57 20.87 -13.29
CA VAL A 231 10.99 19.62 -13.78
C VAL A 231 11.80 19.08 -14.96
N LEU A 232 12.36 17.89 -14.78
CA LEU A 232 13.01 17.12 -15.83
C LEU A 232 12.05 16.02 -16.29
N ASP A 233 11.48 16.17 -17.48
CA ASP A 233 10.47 15.26 -18.01
C ASP A 233 10.74 14.97 -19.49
N ARG A 234 11.51 13.91 -19.73
CA ARG A 234 11.95 13.53 -21.07
C ARG A 234 10.78 13.16 -21.99
N ARG A 235 9.67 12.65 -21.42
CA ARG A 235 8.55 12.08 -22.17
C ARG A 235 7.37 13.04 -22.35
N LEU A 236 7.50 14.29 -21.89
CA LEU A 236 6.45 15.30 -21.97
C LEU A 236 5.16 14.87 -21.26
N HIS A 237 5.28 14.03 -20.24
CA HIS A 237 4.14 13.57 -19.45
C HIS A 237 3.64 14.60 -18.43
N LEU A 238 4.40 15.66 -18.15
CA LEU A 238 4.10 16.71 -17.17
C LEU A 238 4.04 18.10 -17.82
N VAL A 239 4.07 18.18 -19.16
CA VAL A 239 4.12 19.45 -19.90
C VAL A 239 2.90 20.35 -19.66
N ASP A 240 1.73 19.75 -19.43
CA ASP A 240 0.48 20.47 -19.16
C ASP A 240 0.30 20.80 -17.67
N GLU A 241 1.22 20.40 -16.80
CA GLU A 241 1.09 20.67 -15.37
C GLU A 241 1.37 22.15 -15.07
N PRO A 242 0.54 22.79 -14.24
CA PRO A 242 0.58 24.23 -14.09
C PRO A 242 1.72 24.65 -13.14
N LEU A 243 2.90 24.92 -13.68
CA LEU A 243 4.02 25.50 -12.93
C LEU A 243 3.86 27.02 -12.75
N PHE A 244 4.70 27.65 -11.93
CA PHE A 244 4.80 29.11 -11.90
C PHE A 244 5.58 29.62 -13.14
N PRO A 245 5.32 30.86 -13.61
CA PRO A 245 5.89 31.37 -14.86
C PRO A 245 7.42 31.29 -14.96
N ASP A 246 8.13 31.51 -13.85
CA ASP A 246 9.61 31.53 -13.81
C ASP A 246 10.23 30.15 -13.49
N ASN A 247 9.43 29.08 -13.48
CA ASN A 247 9.95 27.74 -13.19
C ASN A 247 10.59 27.08 -14.40
N GLU A 248 11.60 26.26 -14.13
CA GLU A 248 12.32 25.56 -15.19
C GLU A 248 11.65 24.23 -15.50
N TYR A 249 11.29 24.03 -16.78
CA TYR A 249 10.83 22.77 -17.32
C TYR A 249 11.71 22.40 -18.50
N THR A 250 12.21 21.16 -18.54
CA THR A 250 12.95 20.66 -19.70
C THR A 250 12.69 19.19 -19.98
N ALA A 251 12.52 18.89 -21.26
CA ALA A 251 12.53 17.53 -21.81
C ALA A 251 13.85 17.18 -22.52
N ASN A 252 14.74 18.16 -22.66
CA ASN A 252 15.94 18.09 -23.48
C ASN A 252 17.15 17.68 -22.63
N ILE A 253 17.86 16.64 -23.05
CA ILE A 253 18.99 16.05 -22.30
C ILE A 253 20.16 17.05 -22.17
N ASP A 254 20.43 17.84 -23.21
CA ASP A 254 21.49 18.86 -23.22
C ASP A 254 21.24 20.00 -22.22
N ARG A 255 19.98 20.18 -21.78
CA ARG A 255 19.60 21.17 -20.76
C ARG A 255 19.70 20.66 -19.33
N VAL A 256 19.83 19.35 -19.12
CA VAL A 256 19.89 18.77 -17.77
C VAL A 256 21.13 19.26 -17.03
N ILE A 257 22.31 19.17 -17.63
CA ILE A 257 23.56 19.59 -16.98
C ILE A 257 23.54 21.07 -16.57
N PRO A 258 23.23 22.04 -17.46
CA PRO A 258 23.15 23.44 -17.05
C PRO A 258 22.09 23.70 -15.98
N ALA A 259 20.92 23.05 -16.04
CA ALA A 259 19.90 23.17 -15.01
C ALA A 259 20.40 22.68 -13.64
N MET A 260 21.09 21.54 -13.59
CA MET A 260 21.64 21.01 -12.33
C MET A 260 22.78 21.85 -11.79
N LEU A 261 23.62 22.44 -12.64
CA LEU A 261 24.65 23.40 -12.22
C LEU A 261 24.04 24.69 -11.65
N GLY A 262 23.03 25.25 -12.33
CA GLY A 262 22.32 26.43 -11.86
C GLY A 262 21.63 26.20 -10.52
N LEU A 263 20.91 25.07 -10.41
CA LEU A 263 20.25 24.67 -9.18
C LEU A 263 21.25 24.43 -8.05
N ALA A 264 22.34 23.72 -8.29
CA ALA A 264 23.36 23.48 -7.27
C ALA A 264 23.95 24.79 -6.75
N ASN A 265 24.25 25.75 -7.63
CA ASN A 265 24.74 27.07 -7.22
C ASN A 265 23.72 27.84 -6.39
N LEU A 266 22.44 27.81 -6.77
CA LEU A 266 21.35 28.43 -6.00
C LEU A 266 21.28 27.83 -4.59
N ILE A 267 21.27 26.50 -4.47
CA ILE A 267 21.16 25.82 -3.18
C ILE A 267 22.44 25.99 -2.34
N GLU A 268 23.63 25.94 -2.95
CA GLU A 268 24.90 26.15 -2.25
C GLU A 268 25.02 27.59 -1.69
N SER A 269 24.48 28.59 -2.40
CA SER A 269 24.45 29.99 -1.92
C SER A 269 23.63 30.18 -0.64
N ARG A 270 22.78 29.21 -0.30
CA ARG A 270 21.96 29.22 0.90
C ARG A 270 22.70 28.70 2.12
N ARG A 271 23.95 28.24 2.03
CA ARG A 271 24.66 27.74 3.23
C ARG A 271 24.80 28.82 4.32
N PRO A 272 24.81 28.42 5.60
CA PRO A 272 25.11 29.36 6.68
C PRO A 272 26.49 30.00 6.47
N PRO A 273 26.63 31.33 6.68
CA PRO A 273 27.92 32.00 6.62
C PRO A 273 28.96 31.38 7.57
N ALA A 274 30.22 31.40 7.16
CA ALA A 274 31.31 30.96 8.02
C ALA A 274 31.45 31.87 9.26
N GLY A 275 31.76 31.27 10.41
CA GLY A 275 32.04 32.01 11.65
C GLY A 275 30.83 32.30 12.53
N LEU A 276 29.64 31.80 12.20
CA LEU A 276 28.49 31.83 13.13
C LEU A 276 28.81 31.06 14.41
N SER A 277 28.38 31.61 15.55
CA SER A 277 28.41 30.88 16.82
C SER A 277 27.44 29.70 16.80
N PRO A 278 27.62 28.67 17.65
CA PRO A 278 26.68 27.54 17.71
C PRO A 278 25.23 27.96 17.96
N ALA A 279 25.00 29.02 18.75
CA ALA A 279 23.67 29.52 19.05
C ALA A 279 23.02 30.31 17.89
N GLU A 280 23.83 30.90 17.01
CA GLU A 280 23.35 31.51 15.77
C GLU A 280 23.08 30.44 14.73
N LEU A 281 23.97 29.47 14.58
CA LEU A 281 23.80 28.35 13.65
C LEU A 281 22.53 27.54 13.94
N ALA A 282 22.21 27.29 15.21
CA ALA A 282 20.99 26.58 15.61
C ALA A 282 19.68 27.31 15.29
N ARG A 283 19.72 28.64 15.09
CA ARG A 283 18.56 29.48 14.75
C ARG A 283 18.60 29.94 13.29
N TRP A 284 19.67 29.63 12.58
CA TRP A 284 19.86 30.05 11.22
C TRP A 284 18.90 29.26 10.32
N THR A 285 18.32 29.95 9.34
CA THR A 285 17.48 29.35 8.30
C THR A 285 17.82 30.02 6.98
N PHE A 286 17.69 29.29 5.89
CA PHE A 286 17.92 29.87 4.57
C PHE A 286 16.85 30.93 4.25
N HIS A 287 17.20 31.86 3.38
CA HIS A 287 16.26 32.80 2.80
C HIS A 287 15.93 32.39 1.36
N GLY A 288 14.66 32.54 0.98
CA GLY A 288 14.15 32.26 -0.36
C GLY A 288 13.11 31.16 -0.39
N HIS A 289 12.74 30.73 -1.59
CA HIS A 289 11.71 29.71 -1.79
C HIS A 289 12.24 28.31 -1.52
N THR A 290 11.31 27.46 -1.12
CA THR A 290 11.42 26.02 -1.21
C THR A 290 11.55 25.60 -2.68
N HIS A 291 12.57 24.80 -3.02
CA HIS A 291 12.79 24.34 -4.38
C HIS A 291 12.46 22.85 -4.52
N TYR A 292 11.51 22.51 -5.39
CA TYR A 292 11.18 21.14 -5.74
C TYR A 292 11.86 20.76 -7.06
N LEU A 293 12.81 19.82 -6.99
CA LEU A 293 13.40 19.17 -8.16
C LEU A 293 12.62 17.88 -8.45
N VAL A 294 11.90 17.85 -9.57
CA VAL A 294 11.13 16.69 -10.02
C VAL A 294 11.82 16.07 -11.23
N ILE A 295 12.15 14.79 -11.14
CA ILE A 295 12.81 14.04 -12.22
C ILE A 295 11.95 12.82 -12.56
N ASP A 296 11.26 12.86 -13.71
CA ASP A 296 10.49 11.72 -14.21
C ASP A 296 11.37 10.78 -15.05
N ASP A 297 11.30 9.48 -14.76
CA ASP A 297 12.08 8.40 -15.37
C ASP A 297 13.60 8.70 -15.39
N VAL A 298 14.20 8.88 -14.22
CA VAL A 298 15.65 9.19 -14.08
C VAL A 298 16.56 8.17 -14.74
N ASP A 299 16.12 6.91 -14.85
CA ASP A 299 16.83 5.84 -15.57
C ASP A 299 16.98 6.10 -17.07
N GLN A 300 16.22 7.05 -17.63
CA GLN A 300 16.30 7.46 -19.03
C GLN A 300 17.28 8.62 -19.26
N ILE A 301 17.82 9.22 -18.19
CA ILE A 301 18.79 10.30 -18.27
C ILE A 301 20.21 9.72 -18.15
N PRO A 302 21.09 9.91 -19.14
CA PRO A 302 22.44 9.35 -19.08
C PRO A 302 23.24 9.87 -17.88
N ASP A 303 23.60 8.99 -16.95
CA ASP A 303 24.57 9.27 -15.87
C ASP A 303 26.01 9.07 -16.37
N SER A 304 26.34 9.75 -17.46
CA SER A 304 27.67 9.76 -18.07
C SER A 304 28.16 11.19 -18.23
N ALA A 305 29.48 11.35 -18.26
CA ALA A 305 30.06 12.66 -18.55
C ALA A 305 29.66 13.11 -19.96
N ALA A 306 29.30 14.39 -20.12
CA ALA A 306 29.05 14.96 -21.44
C ALA A 306 30.29 14.80 -22.32
N MET A 307 30.09 14.26 -23.52
CA MET A 307 31.19 14.01 -24.47
C MET A 307 31.45 15.20 -25.40
N THR A 308 30.49 16.12 -25.52
CA THR A 308 30.53 17.25 -26.44
C THR A 308 29.84 18.48 -25.81
N GLY A 309 30.05 19.65 -26.42
CA GLY A 309 29.42 20.90 -25.98
C GLY A 309 30.14 21.61 -24.82
N PRO A 310 29.57 22.71 -24.32
CA PRO A 310 30.23 23.60 -23.34
C PRO A 310 30.43 22.97 -21.96
N TYR A 311 29.76 21.85 -21.68
CA TYR A 311 29.83 21.15 -20.39
C TYR A 311 30.59 19.82 -20.48
N ILE A 312 31.50 19.67 -21.46
CA ILE A 312 32.29 18.46 -21.64
C ILE A 312 32.97 17.99 -20.34
N GLY A 313 32.91 16.70 -20.05
CA GLY A 313 33.42 16.11 -18.81
C GLY A 313 32.50 16.23 -17.59
N GLN A 314 31.48 17.10 -17.62
CA GLN A 314 30.53 17.23 -16.53
C GLN A 314 29.50 16.10 -16.53
N ARG A 315 29.11 15.66 -15.34
CA ARG A 315 28.02 14.69 -15.12
C ARG A 315 26.80 15.43 -14.56
N PRO A 316 25.58 15.00 -14.90
CA PRO A 316 24.36 15.73 -14.52
C PRO A 316 24.16 15.81 -13.00
N TRP A 317 24.46 14.74 -12.26
CA TRP A 317 24.09 14.66 -10.84
C TRP A 317 25.18 15.09 -9.88
N THR A 318 26.45 15.06 -10.30
CA THR A 318 27.62 15.38 -9.45
C THR A 318 27.46 16.67 -8.63
N PRO A 319 26.95 17.79 -9.18
CA PRO A 319 26.80 19.02 -8.41
C PRO A 319 25.82 18.91 -7.23
N LEU A 320 24.82 18.02 -7.31
CA LEU A 320 23.79 17.87 -6.29
C LEU A 320 24.14 16.85 -5.21
N ILE A 321 24.98 15.84 -5.50
CA ILE A 321 25.24 14.71 -4.58
C ILE A 321 25.67 15.15 -3.18
N GLY A 322 26.53 16.17 -3.09
CA GLY A 322 26.99 16.73 -1.81
C GLY A 322 25.94 17.52 -1.06
N LEU A 323 24.95 18.08 -1.78
CA LEU A 323 23.86 18.88 -1.23
C LEU A 323 22.73 18.05 -0.65
N LEU A 324 22.51 16.83 -1.17
CA LEU A 324 21.38 15.98 -0.76
C LEU A 324 21.34 15.67 0.74
N GLY A 325 22.50 15.61 1.39
CA GLY A 325 22.58 15.37 2.84
C GLY A 325 22.12 16.55 3.69
N GLN A 326 21.97 17.74 3.10
CA GLN A 326 21.50 18.98 3.75
C GLN A 326 20.32 19.57 2.99
N ALA A 327 19.61 18.75 2.19
CA ALA A 327 18.57 19.22 1.29
C ALA A 327 17.45 19.95 2.06
N GLY A 328 17.01 19.40 3.20
CA GLY A 328 15.99 20.03 4.05
C GLY A 328 16.42 21.42 4.55
N ASP A 329 17.63 21.50 5.13
CA ASP A 329 18.18 22.74 5.70
C ASP A 329 18.41 23.85 4.67
N LEU A 330 18.65 23.47 3.40
CA LEU A 330 18.88 24.39 2.29
C LEU A 330 17.63 24.62 1.43
N GLY A 331 16.49 24.06 1.84
CA GLY A 331 15.22 24.26 1.16
C GLY A 331 15.10 23.54 -0.17
N LEU A 332 15.76 22.40 -0.35
CA LEU A 332 15.69 21.55 -1.54
C LEU A 332 14.87 20.28 -1.24
N ARG A 333 13.89 19.98 -2.09
CA ARG A 333 13.11 18.74 -2.07
C ARG A 333 13.34 18.04 -3.39
N VAL A 334 13.66 16.76 -3.38
CA VAL A 334 14.00 16.04 -4.62
C VAL A 334 13.13 14.80 -4.75
N ILE A 335 12.39 14.76 -5.85
CA ILE A 335 11.47 13.69 -6.19
C ILE A 335 11.97 13.04 -7.48
N VAL A 336 12.29 11.75 -7.41
CA VAL A 336 12.77 10.98 -8.55
C VAL A 336 11.86 9.79 -8.81
N THR A 337 11.56 9.53 -10.08
CA THR A 337 10.89 8.30 -10.48
C THR A 337 11.81 7.43 -11.32
N ALA A 338 11.68 6.13 -11.20
CA ALA A 338 12.49 5.15 -11.93
C ALA A 338 11.70 3.88 -12.22
N ARG A 339 12.18 3.07 -13.16
CA ARG A 339 11.64 1.72 -13.39
C ARG A 339 11.87 0.78 -12.22
N ALA A 340 10.86 -0.05 -11.92
CA ALA A 340 11.01 -1.13 -10.94
C ALA A 340 11.96 -2.23 -11.46
N SER A 341 11.80 -2.59 -12.74
CA SER A 341 12.72 -3.50 -13.43
C SER A 341 14.16 -2.98 -13.37
N GLY A 342 15.09 -3.80 -12.89
CA GLY A 342 16.50 -3.42 -12.75
C GLY A 342 16.81 -2.45 -11.60
N SER A 343 15.82 -2.11 -10.75
CA SER A 343 15.99 -1.19 -9.61
C SER A 343 17.13 -1.56 -8.66
N GLY A 344 17.33 -2.86 -8.40
CA GLY A 344 18.42 -3.33 -7.55
C GLY A 344 19.81 -2.98 -8.10
N HIS A 345 19.98 -3.08 -9.42
CA HIS A 345 21.21 -2.65 -10.08
C HIS A 345 21.33 -1.12 -10.09
N ALA A 346 20.24 -0.42 -10.44
CA ALA A 346 20.20 1.04 -10.51
C ALA A 346 20.56 1.71 -9.17
N LEU A 347 20.08 1.16 -8.04
CA LEU A 347 20.41 1.63 -6.68
C LEU A 347 21.90 1.45 -6.33
N MET A 348 22.63 0.57 -7.01
CA MET A 348 24.07 0.37 -6.78
C MET A 348 24.92 1.22 -7.73
N THR A 349 24.48 1.40 -8.97
CA THR A 349 25.30 1.99 -10.04
C THR A 349 25.01 3.45 -10.34
N SER A 350 23.75 3.89 -10.25
CA SER A 350 23.39 5.32 -10.40
C SER A 350 23.88 6.10 -9.19
N GLN A 351 24.65 7.17 -9.42
CA GLN A 351 25.17 7.97 -8.30
C GLN A 351 24.05 8.62 -7.50
N LEU A 352 23.01 9.09 -8.19
CA LEU A 352 21.87 9.75 -7.57
C LEU A 352 21.04 8.77 -6.74
N LEU A 353 20.59 7.66 -7.33
CA LEU A 353 19.76 6.68 -6.64
C LEU A 353 20.50 6.01 -5.48
N ARG A 354 21.80 5.73 -5.65
CA ARG A 354 22.63 5.23 -4.54
C ARG A 354 22.66 6.22 -3.38
N ARG A 355 22.86 7.51 -3.68
CA ARG A 355 22.89 8.55 -2.63
C ARG A 355 21.55 8.69 -1.91
N PHE A 356 20.42 8.58 -2.61
CA PHE A 356 19.10 8.53 -1.98
C PHE A 356 18.93 7.32 -1.07
N ASN A 357 19.41 6.15 -1.51
CA ASN A 357 19.38 4.94 -0.69
C ASN A 357 20.26 5.06 0.57
N ASP A 358 21.46 5.63 0.44
CA ASP A 358 22.36 5.89 1.57
C ASP A 358 21.73 6.85 2.59
N LEU A 359 20.97 7.84 2.11
CA LEU A 359 20.24 8.81 2.93
C LEU A 359 18.85 8.32 3.37
N GLN A 360 18.51 7.04 3.14
CA GLN A 360 17.23 6.44 3.52
C GLN A 360 16.01 7.26 3.03
N ALA A 361 16.08 7.76 1.79
CA ALA A 361 14.97 8.50 1.19
C ALA A 361 13.65 7.75 1.28
N THR A 362 12.56 8.48 1.46
CA THR A 362 11.21 7.91 1.43
C THR A 362 11.01 7.24 0.08
N THR A 363 10.54 5.98 0.07
CA THR A 363 10.43 5.19 -1.15
C THR A 363 9.01 4.69 -1.37
N VAL A 364 8.44 5.00 -2.53
CA VAL A 364 7.16 4.44 -3.00
C VAL A 364 7.44 3.35 -4.04
N MET A 365 6.98 2.14 -3.76
CA MET A 365 7.06 1.00 -4.68
C MET A 365 5.68 0.74 -5.28
N LEU A 366 5.51 1.05 -6.56
CA LEU A 366 4.32 0.73 -7.34
C LEU A 366 4.46 -0.68 -7.95
N SER A 367 3.53 -1.05 -8.84
CA SER A 367 3.61 -2.32 -9.57
C SER A 367 4.96 -2.53 -10.26
N GLY A 368 5.54 -3.70 -10.07
CA GLY A 368 6.78 -4.14 -10.71
C GLY A 368 6.85 -5.66 -10.81
N ASN A 369 7.63 -6.19 -11.77
CA ASN A 369 7.84 -7.64 -11.85
C ASN A 369 8.79 -8.14 -10.73
N PRO A 370 8.36 -9.02 -9.79
CA PRO A 370 9.23 -9.52 -8.73
C PRO A 370 10.49 -10.24 -9.25
N ALA A 371 10.45 -10.81 -10.46
CA ALA A 371 11.55 -11.57 -11.04
C ALA A 371 12.73 -10.68 -11.50
N ASP A 372 12.44 -9.48 -12.02
CA ASP A 372 13.42 -8.58 -12.62
C ASP A 372 13.72 -7.35 -11.76
N SER A 373 12.95 -7.15 -10.69
CA SER A 373 13.06 -6.00 -9.80
C SER A 373 13.89 -6.34 -8.56
N GLY A 374 14.63 -5.34 -8.06
CA GLY A 374 15.43 -5.50 -6.85
C GLY A 374 14.57 -5.50 -5.58
N LYS A 375 15.10 -6.09 -4.51
CA LYS A 375 14.56 -5.93 -3.15
C LYS A 375 14.99 -4.57 -2.59
N ILE A 376 14.06 -3.77 -2.07
CA ILE A 376 14.34 -2.45 -1.50
C ILE A 376 13.95 -2.46 -0.02
N ARG A 377 14.91 -2.21 0.88
CA ARG A 377 14.72 -2.17 2.35
C ARG A 377 13.84 -3.30 2.90
N GLY A 378 14.10 -4.54 2.47
CA GLY A 378 13.31 -5.69 2.95
C GLY A 378 12.11 -6.05 2.08
N GLN A 379 11.61 -5.14 1.23
CA GLN A 379 10.40 -5.33 0.44
C GLN A 379 10.68 -5.69 -1.02
N ARG A 380 9.79 -6.53 -1.58
CA ARG A 380 9.80 -6.95 -2.98
C ARG A 380 8.73 -6.20 -3.75
N PHE A 381 8.92 -6.09 -5.06
CA PHE A 381 7.86 -5.65 -5.95
C PHE A 381 6.87 -6.77 -6.16
N ASP A 382 5.62 -6.38 -6.42
CA ASP A 382 4.55 -7.26 -6.86
C ASP A 382 3.79 -6.65 -8.04
N ARG A 383 3.01 -7.49 -8.72
CA ARG A 383 2.08 -7.02 -9.75
C ARG A 383 0.86 -6.44 -9.07
N LEU A 384 0.77 -5.11 -9.08
CA LEU A 384 -0.27 -4.36 -8.40
C LEU A 384 -1.15 -3.62 -9.42
N PRO A 385 -2.43 -3.34 -9.10
CA PRO A 385 -3.24 -2.41 -9.88
C PRO A 385 -2.56 -1.03 -9.97
N PRO A 386 -2.83 -0.23 -11.03
CA PRO A 386 -2.31 1.13 -11.12
C PRO A 386 -2.64 1.98 -9.90
N GLY A 387 -1.65 2.72 -9.40
CA GLY A 387 -1.78 3.56 -8.20
C GLY A 387 -1.75 2.79 -6.88
N ARG A 388 -1.81 1.46 -6.88
CA ARG A 388 -1.56 0.66 -5.67
C ARG A 388 -0.06 0.63 -5.40
N ALA A 389 0.33 0.91 -4.17
CA ALA A 389 1.73 1.08 -3.81
C ALA A 389 2.03 0.53 -2.41
N VAL A 390 3.34 0.37 -2.16
CA VAL A 390 3.93 0.17 -0.84
C VAL A 390 4.83 1.35 -0.54
N LEU A 391 4.56 2.06 0.56
CA LEU A 391 5.39 3.15 1.05
C LEU A 391 6.36 2.63 2.11
N LEU A 392 7.64 2.91 1.90
CA LEU A 392 8.74 2.67 2.83
C LEU A 392 9.21 4.02 3.36
N SER A 393 8.82 4.34 4.58
CA SER A 393 9.22 5.56 5.29
C SER A 393 10.27 5.23 6.35
N ASP A 394 10.44 6.09 7.35
CA ASP A 394 11.28 5.79 8.52
C ASP A 394 10.62 4.77 9.46
N SER A 395 9.35 4.42 9.24
CA SER A 395 8.67 3.34 9.95
C SER A 395 9.27 1.96 9.66
N GLU A 396 9.34 1.10 10.68
CA GLU A 396 9.84 -0.28 10.50
C GLU A 396 8.92 -1.14 9.62
N SER A 397 7.63 -0.83 9.57
CA SER A 397 6.65 -1.56 8.77
C SER A 397 6.34 -0.88 7.44
N PRO A 398 6.24 -1.62 6.32
CA PRO A 398 5.74 -1.09 5.06
C PRO A 398 4.28 -0.64 5.19
N THR A 399 3.92 0.43 4.51
CA THR A 399 2.53 0.92 4.46
C THR A 399 1.95 0.63 3.08
N TYR A 400 0.93 -0.22 3.00
CA TYR A 400 0.20 -0.48 1.76
C TYR A 400 -0.85 0.62 1.55
N LEU A 401 -0.91 1.17 0.34
CA LEU A 401 -1.79 2.30 0.03
C LEU A 401 -2.27 2.32 -1.41
N GLN A 402 -3.36 3.05 -1.64
CA GLN A 402 -3.79 3.50 -2.96
C GLN A 402 -3.47 4.97 -3.10
N LEU A 403 -2.74 5.32 -4.15
CA LEU A 403 -2.44 6.70 -4.49
C LEU A 403 -3.67 7.43 -5.02
N ILE A 404 -3.71 8.73 -4.71
CA ILE A 404 -4.69 9.67 -5.27
C ILE A 404 -4.46 9.80 -6.76
N ASN A 405 -5.56 9.81 -7.51
CA ASN A 405 -5.59 10.15 -8.91
C ASN A 405 -6.23 11.53 -9.07
N PRO A 406 -5.46 12.58 -9.38
CA PRO A 406 -6.00 13.94 -9.54
C PRO A 406 -6.84 14.11 -10.81
N LEU A 407 -6.86 13.11 -11.70
CA LEU A 407 -7.53 13.17 -13.00
C LEU A 407 -8.93 12.53 -12.99
N VAL A 408 -9.40 12.00 -11.86
CA VAL A 408 -10.71 11.32 -11.79
C VAL A 408 -11.86 12.23 -12.25
N GLY A 409 -11.83 13.51 -11.89
CA GLY A 409 -12.84 14.49 -12.30
C GLY A 409 -12.74 14.94 -13.77
N GLU A 410 -11.54 14.92 -14.37
CA GLU A 410 -11.32 15.34 -15.76
C GLU A 410 -11.86 14.33 -16.79
N VAL A 411 -11.85 13.03 -16.45
CA VAL A 411 -12.39 11.98 -17.33
C VAL A 411 -13.92 12.01 -17.38
N ALA A 412 -14.58 12.41 -16.28
CA ALA A 412 -16.03 12.53 -16.23
C ALA A 412 -16.54 13.70 -17.10
N THR A 413 -15.83 14.83 -17.10
CA THR A 413 -16.21 16.02 -17.88
C THR A 413 -15.99 15.84 -19.38
N LEU A 414 -14.90 15.17 -19.80
CA LEU A 414 -14.64 14.86 -21.22
C LEU A 414 -15.68 13.90 -21.83
N GLY A 415 -16.24 12.99 -21.04
CA GLY A 415 -17.33 12.10 -21.48
C GLY A 415 -18.64 12.84 -21.78
N GLU A 416 -18.95 13.90 -21.03
CA GLU A 416 -20.14 14.73 -21.25
C GLU A 416 -19.99 15.66 -22.46
N THR A 417 -18.79 16.19 -22.73
CA THR A 417 -18.54 17.04 -23.92
C THR A 417 -18.59 16.24 -25.23
N GLN A 418 -18.13 14.98 -25.24
CA GLN A 418 -18.26 14.12 -26.43
C GLN A 418 -19.70 13.69 -26.72
N GLN A 419 -20.55 13.53 -25.70
CA GLN A 419 -21.98 13.27 -25.92
C GLN A 419 -22.74 14.48 -26.47
N LYS A 420 -22.36 15.71 -26.10
CA LYS A 420 -22.97 16.93 -26.65
C LYS A 420 -22.50 17.27 -28.07
N GLY A 421 -21.28 16.90 -28.45
CA GLY A 421 -20.75 17.11 -29.82
C GLY A 421 -21.26 16.12 -30.87
N SER A 422 -21.91 15.03 -30.45
CA SER A 422 -22.50 14.03 -31.36
C SER A 422 -24.00 14.28 -31.65
N GLN A 423 -24.59 15.37 -31.13
CA GLN A 423 -25.99 15.74 -31.36
C GLN A 423 -26.15 17.07 -32.11
N SER A 424 -25.13 17.54 -32.81
CA SER A 424 -25.18 18.74 -33.66
C SER A 424 -24.85 18.44 -35.11
#